data_AF-A0A8H4XZQ8-F1
#
_entry.id   AF-A0A8H4XZQ8-F1
#
_cell.length_a   1.000
_cell.length_b   1.000
_cell.length_c   1.000
_cell.angle_alpha   90.00
_cell.angle_beta   90.00
_cell.angle_gamma   90.00
#
_symmetry.space_group_name_H-M   'P 1'
#
loop_
_entity.id
_entity.type
_entity.pdbx_description
1 polymer ?
#
loop_
_entity_poly.entity_id
_entity_poly.type
_entity_poly.pdbx_seq_one_letter_code
_entity_poly.pdbx_strand_id
1 'polypeptide(L)'
;MAKSNKTTVAKDFNNALHGTIAFEAMRYTANYARIAQAELRACDFEELMQAVFEAADLLPATIDPSKENEWPAEAEAVNQRMENKLKDYDKLAGSFKKLVENAHSAGVLVVNRGES
;
A
#
# COMPACT_ATOMS: atom_id res chain seq x y z
N MET A 1 -36.16 11.86 -28.00
CA MET A 1 -34.75 11.44 -27.95
C MET A 1 -34.27 11.53 -26.50
N ALA A 2 -34.25 10.42 -25.75
CA ALA A 2 -33.79 10.41 -24.37
C ALA A 2 -32.35 9.86 -24.30
N LYS A 3 -31.36 10.76 -24.27
CA LYS A 3 -29.96 10.45 -23.95
C LYS A 3 -29.53 11.35 -22.80
N SER A 4 -29.83 11.00 -21.55
CA SER A 4 -29.22 11.73 -20.41
C SER A 4 -29.08 10.97 -19.09
N ASN A 5 -29.19 9.63 -19.03
CA ASN A 5 -29.09 8.91 -17.75
C ASN A 5 -27.83 8.05 -17.57
N LYS A 6 -26.95 7.94 -18.57
CA LYS A 6 -25.75 7.10 -18.49
C LYS A 6 -24.50 7.83 -17.97
N THR A 7 -24.46 9.16 -18.13
CA THR A 7 -23.29 9.97 -17.71
C THR A 7 -23.24 10.20 -16.20
N THR A 8 -24.35 10.02 -15.49
CA THR A 8 -24.47 10.16 -14.03
C THR A 8 -24.01 8.90 -13.30
N VAL A 9 -24.47 7.71 -13.72
CA VAL A 9 -24.17 6.44 -13.05
C VAL A 9 -22.67 6.14 -13.02
N ALA A 10 -21.94 6.41 -14.11
CA ALA A 10 -20.50 6.21 -14.16
C ALA A 10 -19.73 7.14 -13.20
N LYS A 11 -20.18 8.40 -13.08
CA LYS A 11 -19.60 9.38 -12.16
C LYS A 11 -19.88 9.00 -10.70
N ASP A 12 -21.11 8.58 -10.40
CA ASP A 12 -21.52 8.19 -9.05
C ASP A 12 -20.79 6.91 -8.59
N PHE A 13 -20.67 5.92 -9.48
CA PHE A 13 -19.85 4.74 -9.23
C PHE A 13 -18.37 5.09 -8.98
N ASN A 14 -17.80 5.97 -9.82
CA ASN A 14 -16.43 6.41 -9.65
C ASN A 14 -16.22 7.14 -8.32
N ASN A 15 -17.16 8.02 -7.92
CA ASN A 15 -17.11 8.71 -6.63
C ASN A 15 -17.24 7.73 -5.46
N ALA A 16 -18.13 6.74 -5.55
CA ALA A 16 -18.29 5.70 -4.53
C ALA A 16 -17.02 4.85 -4.38
N LEU A 17 -16.36 4.50 -5.49
CA LEU A 17 -15.08 3.79 -5.47
C LEU A 17 -14.00 4.61 -4.77
N HIS A 18 -13.79 5.87 -5.17
CA HIS A 18 -12.77 6.74 -4.55
C HIS A 18 -13.09 7.11 -3.09
N GLY A 19 -14.37 7.05 -2.70
CA GLY A 19 -14.80 7.19 -1.31
C GLY A 19 -14.55 5.95 -0.44
N THR A 20 -14.17 4.81 -1.03
CA THR A 20 -13.89 3.58 -0.32
C THR A 20 -12.40 3.50 0.04
N ILE A 21 -12.07 3.65 1.33
CA ILE A 21 -10.67 3.68 1.83
C ILE A 21 -9.88 2.45 1.35
N ALA A 22 -10.45 1.25 1.45
CA ALA A 22 -9.80 0.02 1.02
C ALA A 22 -9.48 0.01 -0.48
N PHE A 23 -10.30 0.64 -1.33
CA PHE A 23 -10.07 0.72 -2.77
C PHE A 23 -8.87 1.61 -3.09
N GLU A 24 -8.80 2.81 -2.50
CA GLU A 24 -7.65 3.71 -2.69
C GLU A 24 -6.36 3.09 -2.18
N ALA A 25 -6.44 2.38 -1.05
CA ALA A 25 -5.31 1.64 -0.49
C ALA A 25 -4.81 0.53 -1.43
N MET A 26 -5.72 -0.32 -1.94
CA MET A 26 -5.38 -1.34 -2.95
C MET A 26 -4.77 -0.73 -4.21
N ARG A 27 -5.35 0.37 -4.71
CA ARG A 27 -4.87 1.07 -5.91
C ARG A 27 -3.45 1.59 -5.73
N TYR A 28 -3.16 2.20 -4.57
CA TYR A 28 -1.82 2.66 -4.24
C TYR A 28 -0.83 1.50 -4.17
N THR A 29 -1.15 0.45 -3.40
CA THR A 29 -0.30 -0.73 -3.24
C THR A 29 -0.01 -1.41 -4.58
N ALA A 30 -1.01 -1.59 -5.43
CA ALA A 30 -0.86 -2.21 -6.75
C ALA A 30 0.04 -1.37 -7.69
N ASN A 31 -0.14 -0.04 -7.70
CA ASN A 31 0.69 0.81 -8.54
C ASN A 31 2.15 0.85 -8.06
N TYR A 32 2.37 0.88 -6.74
CA TYR A 32 3.72 0.81 -6.17
C TYR A 32 4.40 -0.50 -6.55
N ALA A 33 3.74 -1.64 -6.32
CA ALA A 33 4.29 -2.96 -6.65
C ALA A 33 4.64 -3.08 -8.14
N ARG A 34 3.77 -2.56 -9.02
CA ARG A 34 4.04 -2.52 -10.47
C ARG A 34 5.29 -1.69 -10.83
N ILE A 35 5.48 -0.54 -10.20
CA ILE A 35 6.67 0.29 -10.42
C ILE A 35 7.91 -0.44 -9.88
N ALA A 36 7.83 -0.99 -8.66
CA ALA A 36 8.93 -1.72 -8.05
C ALA A 36 9.36 -2.92 -8.90
N GLN A 37 8.42 -3.68 -9.44
CA GLN A 37 8.71 -4.82 -10.32
C GLN A 37 9.39 -4.39 -11.64
N ALA A 38 9.16 -3.17 -12.10
CA ALA A 38 9.77 -2.64 -13.32
C ALA A 38 11.17 -2.03 -13.08
N GLU A 39 11.42 -1.49 -11.89
CA GLU A 39 12.65 -0.75 -11.57
C GLU A 39 13.68 -1.62 -10.82
N LEU A 40 13.25 -2.65 -10.08
CA LEU A 40 14.10 -3.48 -9.25
C LEU A 40 14.47 -4.81 -9.92
N ARG A 41 15.60 -5.39 -9.49
CA ARG A 41 15.90 -6.80 -9.79
C ARG A 41 14.93 -7.70 -9.04
N ALA A 42 14.70 -8.92 -9.55
CA ALA A 42 13.78 -9.88 -8.94
C ALA A 42 14.05 -10.12 -7.44
N CYS A 43 15.32 -10.31 -7.05
CA CYS A 43 15.67 -10.50 -5.64
C CYS A 43 15.37 -9.26 -4.77
N ASP A 44 15.60 -8.06 -5.29
CA ASP A 44 15.33 -6.82 -4.57
C ASP A 44 13.82 -6.55 -4.45
N PHE A 45 13.04 -6.97 -5.46
CA PHE A 45 11.57 -6.92 -5.42
C PHE A 45 11.00 -7.90 -4.39
N GLU A 46 11.48 -9.14 -4.36
CA GLU A 46 11.07 -10.13 -3.35
C GLU A 46 11.39 -9.66 -1.93
N GLU A 47 12.60 -9.13 -1.71
CA GLU A 47 13.00 -8.56 -0.42
C GLU A 47 12.11 -7.37 -0.01
N LEU A 48 11.76 -6.49 -0.96
CA LEU A 48 10.83 -5.40 -0.72
C LEU A 48 9.45 -5.92 -0.28
N MET A 49 8.89 -6.91 -0.97
CA MET A 49 7.59 -7.48 -0.59
C MET A 49 7.66 -8.16 0.78
N GLN A 50 8.75 -8.87 1.07
CA GLN A 50 8.97 -9.48 2.39
C GLN A 50 9.04 -8.42 3.50
N ALA A 51 9.72 -7.30 3.27
CA ALA A 51 9.81 -6.20 4.21
C ALA A 51 8.44 -5.52 4.43
N VAL A 52 7.58 -5.46 3.41
CA VAL A 52 6.21 -4.97 3.57
C VAL A 52 5.41 -5.86 4.52
N PHE A 53 5.49 -7.20 4.36
CA PHE A 53 4.86 -8.14 5.30
C PHE A 53 5.44 -8.00 6.71
N GLU A 54 6.76 -7.95 6.85
CA GLU A 54 7.45 -7.79 8.14
C GLU A 54 6.99 -6.53 8.87
N ALA A 55 7.01 -5.37 8.21
CA ALA A 55 6.61 -4.10 8.80
C ALA A 55 5.12 -4.09 9.17
N ALA A 56 4.25 -4.61 8.31
CA ALA A 56 2.82 -4.61 8.55
C ALA A 56 2.39 -5.55 9.68
N ASP A 57 3.05 -6.69 9.84
CA ASP A 57 2.79 -7.64 10.92
C ASP A 57 3.10 -7.06 12.31
N LEU A 58 3.94 -6.03 12.35
CA LEU A 58 4.28 -5.28 13.55
C LEU A 58 3.26 -4.18 13.84
N LEU A 59 2.42 -3.78 12.88
CA LEU A 59 1.43 -2.73 13.07
C LEU A 59 0.23 -3.22 13.89
N PRO A 60 -0.40 -2.33 14.68
CA PRO A 60 -1.66 -2.65 15.33
C PRO A 60 -2.76 -2.90 14.29
N ALA A 61 -3.70 -3.79 14.61
CA ALA A 61 -4.83 -4.14 13.74
C ALA A 61 -5.64 -2.93 13.24
N THR A 62 -5.65 -1.84 14.02
CA THR A 62 -6.17 -0.53 13.60
C THR A 62 -5.07 0.51 13.76
N ILE A 63 -4.68 1.13 12.65
CA ILE A 63 -3.80 2.30 12.65
C ILE A 63 -4.67 3.50 13.00
N ASP A 64 -4.40 4.11 14.15
CA ASP A 64 -5.10 5.32 14.60
C ASP A 64 -4.50 6.54 13.87
N PRO A 65 -5.25 7.21 12.97
CA PRO A 65 -4.74 8.38 12.23
C PRO A 65 -4.42 9.56 13.16
N SER A 66 -4.99 9.60 14.36
CA SER A 66 -4.67 10.64 15.36
C SER A 66 -3.36 10.37 16.09
N LYS A 67 -2.78 9.18 15.92
CA LYS A 67 -1.48 8.75 16.46
C LYS A 67 -0.48 8.46 15.35
N GLU A 68 -0.61 9.16 14.22
CA GLU A 68 0.13 9.03 12.95
C GLU A 68 1.65 8.87 13.06
N ASN A 69 2.26 9.10 14.24
CA ASN A 69 3.70 9.17 14.42
C ASN A 69 4.38 8.01 15.15
N GLU A 70 3.67 7.01 15.68
CA GLU A 70 4.35 5.90 16.38
C GLU A 70 4.06 4.56 15.74
N TRP A 71 4.68 4.34 14.57
CA TRP A 71 5.05 2.97 14.22
C TRP A 71 5.90 2.40 15.36
N PRO A 72 5.71 1.12 15.74
CA PRO A 72 6.63 0.45 16.65
C PRO A 72 8.08 0.56 16.17
N ALA A 73 9.03 0.60 17.11
CA ALA A 73 10.44 0.82 16.79
C ALA A 73 10.98 -0.23 15.80
N GLU A 74 10.50 -1.47 15.90
CA GLU A 74 10.82 -2.57 15.00
C GLU A 74 10.33 -2.30 13.58
N ALA A 75 9.10 -1.80 13.42
CA ALA A 75 8.55 -1.44 12.11
C ALA A 75 9.30 -0.24 11.51
N GLU A 76 9.66 0.74 12.35
CA GLU A 76 10.42 1.90 11.92
C GLU A 76 11.86 1.53 11.50
N ALA A 77 12.46 0.52 12.14
CA ALA A 77 13.76 -0.01 11.71
C ALA A 77 13.68 -0.66 10.31
N VAL A 78 12.60 -1.41 10.03
CA VAL A 78 12.35 -1.95 8.68
C VAL A 78 12.15 -0.83 7.67
N ASN A 79 11.38 0.21 8.02
CA ASN A 79 11.20 1.39 7.19
C ASN A 79 12.53 2.04 6.83
N GLN A 80 13.37 2.35 7.83
CA GLN A 80 14.68 2.97 7.60
C GLN A 80 15.60 2.11 6.74
N ARG A 81 15.62 0.78 6.95
CA ARG A 81 16.38 -0.16 6.13
C ARG A 81 15.94 -0.09 4.66
N MET A 82 14.64 -0.13 4.42
CA MET A 82 14.10 -0.12 3.06
C MET A 82 14.25 1.25 2.38
N GLU A 83 14.03 2.35 3.09
CA GLU A 83 14.23 3.69 2.55
C GLU A 83 15.69 3.93 2.15
N ASN A 84 16.64 3.46 2.97
CA ASN A 84 18.06 3.54 2.62
C ASN A 84 18.42 2.69 1.39
N LYS A 85 17.76 1.53 1.20
CA LYS A 85 17.94 0.66 0.03
C LYS A 85 17.31 1.26 -1.23
N LEU A 86 16.17 1.94 -1.08
CA LEU A 86 15.38 2.48 -2.18
C LEU A 86 15.74 3.92 -2.56
N LYS A 87 16.63 4.58 -1.80
CA LYS A 87 16.96 6.01 -1.95
C LYS A 87 17.38 6.44 -3.36
N ASP A 88 17.95 5.53 -4.16
CA ASP A 88 18.42 5.81 -5.52
C ASP A 88 17.34 5.53 -6.59
N TYR A 89 16.15 5.11 -6.18
CA TYR A 89 15.00 4.85 -7.05
C TYR A 89 13.95 5.94 -6.85
N ASP A 90 14.02 7.03 -7.64
CA ASP A 90 13.20 8.24 -7.50
C ASP A 90 11.69 7.98 -7.33
N LYS A 91 11.16 6.93 -7.97
CA LYS A 91 9.73 6.58 -7.94
C LYS A 91 9.31 5.76 -6.72
N LEU A 92 10.27 5.24 -5.96
CA LEU A 92 10.06 4.33 -4.82
C LEU A 92 10.50 4.95 -3.50
N ALA A 93 11.52 5.81 -3.53
CA ALA A 93 12.07 6.50 -2.36
C ALA A 93 11.03 7.37 -1.64
N GLY A 94 11.11 7.40 -0.31
CA GLY A 94 10.26 8.18 0.58
C GLY A 94 8.81 7.71 0.69
N SER A 95 8.51 6.50 0.21
CA SER A 95 7.13 5.98 0.09
C SER A 95 6.93 4.60 0.70
N PHE A 96 7.95 3.98 1.29
CA PHE A 96 7.83 2.65 1.87
C PHE A 96 6.84 2.63 3.04
N LYS A 97 6.93 3.58 3.97
CA LYS A 97 6.00 3.70 5.09
C LYS A 97 4.54 3.73 4.64
N LYS A 98 4.26 4.58 3.65
CA LYS A 98 2.94 4.71 3.02
C LYS A 98 2.48 3.42 2.34
N LEU A 99 3.38 2.69 1.67
CA LEU A 99 3.07 1.40 1.07
C LEU A 99 2.57 0.40 2.12
N VAL A 100 3.26 0.29 3.25
CA VAL A 100 2.89 -0.65 4.32
C VAL A 100 1.52 -0.29 4.91
N GLU A 101 1.28 0.99 5.20
CA GLU A 101 -0.02 1.46 5.73
C GLU A 101 -1.18 1.18 4.77
N ASN A 102 -0.97 1.38 3.47
CA ASN A 102 -1.97 1.09 2.45
C ASN A 102 -2.17 -0.42 2.28
N ALA A 103 -1.11 -1.22 2.28
CA ALA A 103 -1.21 -2.67 2.18
C ALA A 103 -1.95 -3.27 3.40
N HIS A 104 -1.66 -2.76 4.60
CA HIS A 104 -2.35 -3.13 5.84
C HIS A 104 -3.83 -2.73 5.80
N SER A 105 -4.14 -1.48 5.45
CA SER A 105 -5.52 -0.96 5.35
C SER A 105 -6.36 -1.64 4.27
N ALA A 106 -5.72 -2.07 3.19
CA ALA A 106 -6.36 -2.81 2.10
C ALA A 106 -6.66 -4.28 2.45
N GLY A 107 -6.17 -4.78 3.59
CA GLY A 107 -6.30 -6.20 3.96
C GLY A 107 -5.52 -7.16 3.07
N VAL A 108 -4.65 -6.65 2.18
CA VAL A 108 -3.85 -7.44 1.22
C VAL A 108 -3.00 -8.49 1.95
N LEU A 109 -2.60 -8.19 3.17
CA LEU A 109 -1.69 -8.99 3.98
C LEU A 109 -2.40 -10.06 4.82
N VAL A 110 -3.73 -9.98 4.93
CA VAL A 110 -4.56 -11.00 5.62
C VAL A 110 -4.84 -12.19 4.70
N VAL A 111 -4.85 -11.98 3.37
CA VAL A 111 -5.27 -12.98 2.37
C VAL A 111 -4.30 -14.17 2.26
N ASN A 112 -3.04 -14.03 2.68
CA ASN A 112 -2.03 -15.10 2.62
C ASN A 112 -1.82 -15.88 3.94
N ARG A 113 -2.62 -15.63 4.99
CA ARG A 113 -2.60 -16.44 6.24
C ARG A 113 -3.70 -17.51 6.29
N GLY A 114 -4.32 -17.82 5.15
CA GLY A 114 -5.22 -18.96 5.01
C GLY A 114 -4.43 -20.25 4.75
N GLU A 115 -4.26 -21.05 5.81
CA GLU A 115 -4.01 -22.49 5.81
C GLU A 115 -2.77 -23.01 5.03
N SER A 116 -1.74 -23.38 5.79
CA SER A 116 -0.82 -24.48 5.45
C SER A 116 -0.58 -25.33 6.68
#